data_AF-A0A2D6SRR7-F1
#
_entry.id   AF-A0A2D6SRR7-F1
#
_cell.length_a   1.000
_cell.length_b   1.000
_cell.length_c   1.000
_cell.angle_alpha   90.00
_cell.angle_beta   90.00
_cell.angle_gamma   90.00
#
_symmetry.space_group_name_H-M   'P 1'
#
loop_
_entity.id
_entity.type
_entity.pdbx_description
1 polymer ?
#
loop_
_entity_poly.entity_id
_entity_poly.type
_entity_poly.pdbx_seq_one_letter_code
_entity_poly.pdbx_strand_id
1 'polypeptide(L)'
;MLSDQADETSPKVATQTPEEAKSATPRKKARGRLPNYYGQLGVSEQQRTKIYELQSGFSAQIAKLRDQISVLEKQRNTEVRNVLTEDQQKRYDELLAKAKLKREEARKKRAAKSAS
;
A
#
# COMPACT_ATOMS: atom_id res chain seq x y z
N MET A 1 -31.27 -25.59 -45.29
CA MET A 1 -31.37 -24.93 -46.60
C MET A 1 -32.02 -23.58 -46.36
N LEU A 2 -31.38 -22.48 -46.81
CA LEU A 2 -31.89 -21.13 -47.13
C LEU A 2 -32.97 -20.53 -46.19
N SER A 3 -32.79 -19.37 -45.57
CA SER A 3 -32.43 -18.12 -46.23
C SER A 3 -31.79 -17.10 -45.29
N ASP A 4 -30.79 -16.45 -45.86
CA ASP A 4 -30.27 -15.12 -45.57
C ASP A 4 -31.39 -14.06 -45.70
N GLN A 5 -31.33 -13.00 -44.89
CA GLN A 5 -31.24 -11.60 -45.34
C GLN A 5 -32.08 -10.57 -44.56
N ALA A 6 -31.35 -9.59 -44.02
CA ALA A 6 -31.63 -8.16 -43.87
C ALA A 6 -32.88 -7.67 -43.14
N ASP A 7 -32.66 -7.06 -41.98
CA ASP A 7 -33.41 -5.87 -41.55
C ASP A 7 -32.43 -4.69 -41.54
N GLU A 8 -32.56 -3.85 -42.57
CA GLU A 8 -31.98 -2.51 -42.60
C GLU A 8 -32.84 -1.58 -41.76
N THR A 9 -32.27 -0.97 -40.72
CA THR A 9 -32.74 0.33 -40.23
C THR A 9 -31.55 1.22 -39.86
N SER A 10 -31.10 2.01 -40.84
CA SER A 10 -30.46 3.30 -40.57
C SER A 10 -31.52 4.26 -40.00
N PRO A 11 -31.15 5.12 -39.03
CA PRO A 11 -30.95 6.50 -39.47
C PRO A 11 -29.80 7.24 -38.77
N LYS A 12 -29.07 7.99 -39.60
CA LYS A 12 -28.83 9.43 -39.46
C LYS A 12 -27.97 9.92 -38.28
N VAL A 13 -26.68 10.06 -38.60
CA VAL A 13 -25.85 11.28 -38.46
C VAL A 13 -26.19 12.19 -37.27
N ALA A 14 -25.41 12.06 -36.21
CA ALA A 14 -25.09 13.16 -35.30
C ALA A 14 -23.57 13.36 -35.31
N THR A 15 -23.15 14.34 -36.09
CA THR A 15 -21.81 14.94 -36.10
C THR A 15 -21.50 15.48 -34.70
N GLN A 16 -20.52 14.91 -34.01
CA GLN A 16 -19.80 15.59 -32.94
C GLN A 16 -18.31 15.46 -33.20
N THR A 17 -17.74 16.57 -33.64
CA THR A 17 -16.31 16.80 -33.83
C THR A 17 -15.59 16.70 -32.48
N PRO A 18 -14.33 16.23 -32.44
CA PRO A 18 -13.65 15.81 -31.22
C PRO A 18 -13.08 17.01 -30.47
N GLU A 19 -13.64 17.32 -29.30
CA GLU A 19 -13.08 18.31 -28.39
C GLU A 19 -12.08 17.62 -27.46
N GLU A 20 -10.79 17.81 -27.77
CA GLU A 20 -9.62 17.68 -26.91
C GLU A 20 -9.70 16.67 -25.75
N ALA A 21 -9.48 15.39 -26.10
CA ALA A 21 -8.78 14.50 -25.20
C ALA A 21 -7.39 15.10 -24.93
N LYS A 22 -7.29 15.93 -23.89
CA LYS A 22 -6.03 16.36 -23.27
C LYS A 22 -5.22 15.09 -23.02
N SER A 23 -4.25 14.88 -23.90
CA SER A 23 -3.28 13.79 -23.82
C SER A 23 -2.78 13.71 -22.38
N ALA A 24 -3.22 12.68 -21.67
CA ALA A 24 -2.69 12.35 -20.37
C ALA A 24 -1.24 11.95 -20.60
N THR A 25 -0.35 12.92 -20.56
CA THR A 25 1.09 12.69 -20.54
C THR A 25 1.33 11.66 -19.44
N PRO A 26 2.03 10.55 -19.73
CA PRO A 26 2.25 9.51 -18.74
C PRO A 26 2.93 10.16 -17.54
N ARG A 27 2.21 10.18 -16.40
CA ARG A 27 2.75 10.72 -15.16
C ARG A 27 4.03 9.95 -14.85
N LYS A 28 5.18 10.60 -15.01
CA LYS A 28 6.47 10.02 -14.65
C LYS A 28 6.34 9.54 -13.20
N LYS A 29 6.67 8.26 -12.95
CA LYS A 29 6.67 7.69 -11.59
C LYS A 29 7.36 8.68 -10.66
N ALA A 30 6.72 8.97 -9.52
CA ALA A 30 7.27 9.88 -8.53
C ALA A 30 8.70 9.41 -8.20
N ARG A 31 9.69 10.28 -8.45
CA ARG A 31 11.09 9.99 -8.15
C ARG A 31 11.23 9.78 -6.63
N GLY A 32 12.04 8.81 -6.22
CA GLY A 32 12.35 8.55 -4.83
C GLY A 32 12.93 9.79 -4.12
N ARG A 33 13.09 9.71 -2.80
CA ARG A 33 13.69 10.81 -2.01
C ARG A 33 15.19 10.60 -1.89
N LEU A 34 15.94 11.66 -2.11
CA LEU A 34 17.36 11.65 -1.84
C LEU A 34 17.58 11.39 -0.34
N PRO A 35 18.60 10.60 0.06
CA PRO A 35 18.92 10.41 1.47
C PRO A 35 19.19 11.75 2.17
N ASN A 36 18.99 11.76 3.48
CA ASN A 36 19.18 12.96 4.29
C ASN A 36 20.57 13.57 4.05
N TYR A 37 20.63 14.91 3.97
CA TYR A 37 21.84 15.72 3.76
C TYR A 37 22.56 15.56 2.41
N TYR A 38 22.25 14.56 1.58
CA TYR A 38 22.91 14.39 0.27
C TYR A 38 22.69 15.57 -0.68
N GLY A 39 21.60 16.34 -0.49
CA GLY A 39 21.36 17.56 -1.25
C GLY A 39 22.38 18.67 -0.96
N GLN A 40 22.98 18.68 0.23
CA GLN A 40 23.99 19.66 0.65
C GLN A 40 25.39 19.30 0.13
N LEU A 41 25.60 18.06 -0.33
CA LEU A 41 26.89 17.58 -0.85
C LEU A 41 27.13 17.95 -2.32
N GLY A 42 26.20 18.67 -2.96
CA GLY A 42 26.32 19.04 -4.37
C GLY A 42 26.25 17.84 -5.32
N VAL A 43 25.46 16.80 -4.99
CA VAL A 43 25.34 15.61 -5.84
C VAL A 43 24.81 15.94 -7.24
N SER A 44 25.48 15.40 -8.26
CA SER A 44 25.13 15.62 -9.66
C SER A 44 23.83 14.91 -10.06
N GLU A 45 23.22 15.32 -11.19
CA GLU A 45 21.99 14.68 -11.67
C GLU A 45 22.19 13.19 -12.01
N GLN A 46 23.37 12.84 -12.54
CA GLN A 46 23.74 11.45 -12.80
C GLN A 46 23.82 10.63 -11.50
N GLN A 47 24.43 11.19 -10.45
CA GLN A 47 24.48 10.55 -9.13
C GLN A 47 23.08 10.38 -8.53
N ARG A 48 22.21 11.39 -8.67
CA ARG A 48 20.81 11.31 -8.18
C ARG A 48 20.04 10.21 -8.89
N THR A 49 20.17 10.10 -10.20
CA THR A 49 19.54 9.04 -11.00
C THR A 49 19.97 7.66 -10.49
N LYS A 50 21.29 7.45 -10.34
CA LYS A 50 21.84 6.19 -9.83
C LYS A 50 21.37 5.88 -8.40
N ILE A 51 21.28 6.88 -7.52
CA ILE A 51 20.75 6.71 -6.17
C ILE A 51 19.29 6.24 -6.22
N TYR A 52 18.45 6.83 -7.05
CA TYR A 52 17.05 6.44 -7.16
C TYR A 52 16.87 5.03 -7.74
N GLU A 53 17.70 4.64 -8.71
CA GLU A 53 17.71 3.28 -9.24
C GLU A 53 18.07 2.25 -8.15
N LEU A 54 19.12 2.53 -7.38
CA LEU A 54 19.53 1.69 -6.25
C LEU A 54 18.42 1.59 -5.20
N GLN A 55 17.83 2.73 -4.81
CA GLN A 55 16.72 2.74 -3.85
C GLN A 55 15.53 1.90 -4.34
N SER A 56 15.16 2.02 -5.62
CA SER A 56 14.07 1.23 -6.20
C SER A 56 14.40 -0.26 -6.21
N GLY A 57 15.63 -0.62 -6.59
CA GLY A 57 16.09 -2.01 -6.63
C GLY A 57 16.06 -2.67 -5.25
N PHE A 58 16.60 -1.98 -4.24
CA PHE A 58 16.62 -2.50 -2.87
C PHE A 58 15.24 -2.45 -2.20
N SER A 59 14.37 -1.50 -2.54
CA SER A 59 13.02 -1.40 -1.93
C SER A 59 12.20 -2.68 -2.13
N ALA A 60 12.26 -3.28 -3.33
CA ALA A 60 11.57 -4.53 -3.62
C ALA A 60 12.11 -5.71 -2.80
N GLN A 61 13.44 -5.81 -2.68
CA GLN A 61 14.09 -6.86 -1.89
C GLN A 61 13.78 -6.71 -0.39
N ILE A 62 13.84 -5.48 0.12
CA ILE A 62 13.49 -5.15 1.51
C ILE A 62 12.03 -5.48 1.79
N ALA A 63 11.11 -5.17 0.87
CA ALA A 63 9.69 -5.53 1.04
C ALA A 63 9.51 -7.04 1.17
N LYS A 64 10.13 -7.83 0.28
CA LYS A 64 10.10 -9.30 0.35
C LYS A 64 10.66 -9.83 1.68
N LEU A 65 11.79 -9.29 2.15
CA LEU A 65 12.37 -9.69 3.43
C LEU A 65 11.45 -9.34 4.61
N ARG A 66 10.79 -8.19 4.58
CA ARG A 66 9.81 -7.80 5.61
C ARG A 66 8.62 -8.74 5.64
N ASP A 67 8.14 -9.19 4.49
CA ASP A 67 7.06 -10.18 4.42
C ASP A 67 7.49 -11.51 5.03
N GLN A 68 8.71 -11.97 4.71
CA GLN A 68 9.28 -13.19 5.31
C GLN A 68 9.44 -13.07 6.83
N ILE A 69 9.91 -11.92 7.33
CA ILE A 69 9.99 -11.64 8.76
C ILE A 69 8.60 -11.68 9.40
N SER A 70 7.60 -11.04 8.79
CA SER A 70 6.22 -11.05 9.29
C SER A 70 5.63 -12.46 9.40
N VAL A 71 5.91 -13.32 8.41
CA VAL A 71 5.50 -14.73 8.46
C VAL A 71 6.18 -15.46 9.63
N LEU A 72 7.50 -15.32 9.77
CA LEU A 72 8.25 -15.96 10.87
C LEU A 72 7.83 -15.46 12.24
N GLU A 73 7.54 -14.17 12.38
CA GLU A 73 7.04 -13.60 13.63
C GLU A 73 5.69 -14.17 14.02
N LYS A 74 4.75 -14.28 13.07
CA LYS A 74 3.45 -14.93 13.31
C LYS A 74 3.64 -16.37 13.73
N GLN A 75 4.47 -17.11 13.01
CA GLN A 75 4.72 -18.53 13.27
C GLN A 75 5.33 -18.72 14.67
N ARG A 76 6.39 -17.98 14.99
CA ARG A 76 7.01 -17.98 16.32
C ARG A 76 6.01 -17.61 17.43
N ASN A 77 5.14 -16.62 17.21
CA ASN A 77 4.14 -16.24 18.20
C ASN A 77 3.09 -17.35 18.43
N THR A 78 2.69 -18.04 17.37
CA THR A 78 1.82 -19.22 17.47
C THR A 78 2.51 -20.33 18.27
N GLU A 79 3.76 -20.67 17.94
CA GLU A 79 4.49 -21.71 18.67
C GLU A 79 4.70 -21.36 20.15
N VAL A 80 5.03 -20.10 20.45
CA VAL A 80 5.14 -19.63 21.84
C VAL A 80 3.81 -19.78 22.59
N ARG A 81 2.68 -19.50 21.93
CA ARG A 81 1.35 -19.68 22.52
C ARG A 81 1.04 -21.17 22.75
N ASN A 82 1.45 -22.04 21.84
CA ASN A 82 1.20 -23.49 21.92
C ASN A 82 1.90 -24.15 23.11
N VAL A 83 2.94 -23.55 23.67
CA VAL A 83 3.62 -24.03 24.89
C VAL A 83 2.78 -23.78 26.15
N LEU A 84 1.79 -22.89 26.10
CA LEU A 84 0.92 -22.60 27.24
C LEU A 84 -0.15 -23.68 27.43
N THR A 85 -0.52 -23.93 28.68
CA THR A 85 -1.70 -24.76 29.01
C THR A 85 -2.99 -24.06 28.59
N GLU A 86 -4.08 -24.81 28.43
CA GLU A 86 -5.39 -24.24 28.03
C GLU A 86 -5.85 -23.10 28.95
N ASP A 87 -5.70 -23.26 30.27
CA ASP A 87 -6.08 -22.23 31.24
C ASP A 87 -5.18 -20.99 31.16
N GLN A 88 -3.88 -21.18 30.88
CA GLN A 88 -2.97 -20.07 30.62
C GLN A 88 -3.32 -19.33 29.33
N GLN A 89 -3.73 -20.04 28.28
CA GLN A 89 -4.18 -19.44 27.02
C GLN A 89 -5.45 -18.61 27.22
N LYS A 90 -6.45 -19.13 27.95
CA LYS A 90 -7.68 -18.39 28.29
C LYS A 90 -7.35 -17.09 29.03
N ARG A 91 -6.50 -17.19 30.06
CA ARG A 91 -6.05 -16.01 30.83
C ARG A 91 -5.30 -15.02 29.97
N TYR A 92 -4.47 -15.49 29.04
CA TYR A 92 -3.75 -14.63 28.09
C TYR A 92 -4.72 -13.87 27.17
N ASP A 93 -5.74 -14.53 26.62
CA ASP A 93 -6.73 -13.88 25.75
C ASP A 93 -7.54 -12.81 26.51
N GLU A 94 -7.92 -13.06 27.76
CA GLU A 94 -8.56 -12.04 28.61
C GLU A 94 -7.67 -10.81 28.82
N LEU A 95 -6.38 -11.02 29.05
CA LEU A 95 -5.40 -9.94 29.22
C LEU A 95 -5.27 -9.12 27.93
N LEU A 96 -5.24 -9.78 26.77
CA LEU A 96 -5.22 -9.11 25.46
C LEU A 96 -6.48 -8.26 25.23
N ALA A 97 -7.67 -8.80 25.55
CA ALA A 97 -8.93 -8.07 25.42
C ALA A 97 -8.96 -6.81 26.30
N LYS A 98 -8.57 -6.95 27.58
CA LYS A 98 -8.46 -5.82 28.52
C LYS A 98 -7.46 -4.77 28.03
N ALA A 99 -6.31 -5.19 27.51
CA ALA A 99 -5.31 -4.27 26.97
C ALA A 99 -5.83 -3.51 25.74
N LYS A 100 -6.58 -4.17 24.85
CA LYS A 100 -7.20 -3.52 23.69
C LYS A 100 -8.18 -2.43 24.10
N LEU A 101 -9.08 -2.73 25.05
CA LEU A 101 -10.03 -1.75 25.58
C LEU A 101 -9.33 -0.52 26.16
N LYS A 102 -8.31 -0.73 27.00
CA LYS A 102 -7.51 0.37 27.57
C LYS A 102 -6.83 1.23 26.50
N ARG A 103 -6.31 0.62 25.42
CA ARG A 103 -5.69 1.35 24.31
C ARG A 103 -6.70 2.19 23.54
N GLU A 104 -7.90 1.66 23.28
CA GLU A 104 -8.98 2.39 22.62
C GLU A 104 -9.45 3.59 23.47
N GLU A 105 -9.62 3.39 24.78
CA GLU A 105 -9.96 4.49 25.70
C GLU A 105 -8.87 5.57 25.73
N ALA A 106 -7.59 5.17 25.80
CA ALA A 106 -6.48 6.11 25.76
C ALA A 106 -6.43 6.88 24.44
N ARG A 107 -6.70 6.20 23.31
CA ARG A 107 -6.79 6.83 21.99
C ARG A 107 -7.91 7.86 21.93
N LYS A 108 -9.10 7.53 22.43
CA LYS A 108 -10.25 8.45 22.50
C LYS A 108 -9.96 9.68 23.37
N LYS A 109 -9.37 9.48 24.55
CA LYS A 109 -8.97 10.59 25.44
C LYS A 109 -7.93 11.51 24.81
N ARG A 110 -6.93 10.95 24.12
CA ARG A 110 -5.92 11.73 23.38
C ARG A 110 -6.56 12.53 22.25
N ALA A 111 -7.46 11.92 21.49
CA ALA A 111 -8.18 12.60 20.41
C ALA A 111 -9.06 13.75 20.92
N ALA A 112 -9.75 13.56 22.04
CA ALA A 112 -10.55 14.61 22.68
C ALA A 112 -9.68 15.77 23.20
N LYS A 113 -8.50 15.47 23.76
CA LYS A 113 -7.56 16.49 24.24
C LYS A 113 -6.87 17.26 23.12
N SER A 114 -6.65 16.66 21.96
CA SER A 114 -6.09 17.36 20.78
C SER A 114 -7.13 18.19 20.01
N ALA A 115 -8.41 18.04 20.33
CA ALA A 115 -9.52 18.73 19.69
C ALA A 115 -10.12 19.87 20.53
N SER A 116 -9.59 20.08 21.75
CA SER A 116 -9.93 21.19 22.66
C SER A 116 -8.73 22.10 22.85
#